data_AF-A0A0J8RGN4-F1
#
_entry.id   AF-A0A0J8RGN4-F1
#
_cell.length_a   1.000
_cell.length_b   1.000
_cell.length_c   1.000
_cell.angle_alpha   90.00
_cell.angle_beta   90.00
_cell.angle_gamma   90.00
#
_symmetry.space_group_name_H-M   'P 1'
#
loop_
_entity.id
_entity.type
_entity.pdbx_description
1 polymer ?
#
loop_
_entity_poly.entity_id
_entity_poly.type
_entity_poly.pdbx_seq_one_letter_code
_entity_poly.pdbx_strand_id
1 'polypeptide(L)'
;MAGNKRSWEGNLIQRPQNDKDMADTEQTSPVQSLFMYFRNELDEHHDRRERIIKVSRDVTALSKKIIFSLHRIRNLNTPIPKSIAKENADRFSQIDTLFKSIAADVSGLNAWRYQHQTTWGVQEYIEALSFQHYIEKQRLITLEEVRSSLPPEILVTESDYVLGLFDLTGELMRFAITAMSMGGTRPRGYVGECKC
;
A
#
# COMPACT_ATOMS: atom_id res chain seq x y z
N MET A 1 38.97 -34.65 -2.51
CA MET A 1 38.74 -36.07 -2.86
C MET A 1 37.25 -36.35 -2.73
N ALA A 2 36.56 -36.66 -3.82
CA ALA A 2 35.11 -36.86 -3.84
C ALA A 2 34.75 -38.22 -3.23
N GLY A 3 33.79 -38.25 -2.30
CA GLY A 3 33.34 -39.48 -1.64
C GLY A 3 32.35 -40.27 -2.48
N ASN A 4 32.63 -41.55 -2.74
CA ASN A 4 31.72 -42.43 -3.47
C ASN A 4 30.53 -42.84 -2.58
N LYS A 5 29.31 -42.62 -3.07
CA LYS A 5 28.06 -43.04 -2.41
C LYS A 5 27.90 -44.57 -2.46
N ARG A 6 27.56 -45.17 -1.32
CA ARG A 6 27.30 -46.61 -1.14
C ARG A 6 25.79 -46.85 -0.94
N SER A 7 25.32 -48.02 -1.34
CA SER A 7 23.93 -48.45 -1.12
C SER A 7 23.70 -48.84 0.35
N TRP A 8 22.42 -49.00 0.73
CA TRP A 8 22.03 -49.35 2.11
C TRP A 8 22.56 -50.72 2.56
N GLU A 9 22.86 -51.62 1.62
CA GLU A 9 23.51 -52.93 1.87
C GLU A 9 25.05 -52.86 1.84
N GLY A 10 25.64 -51.67 1.76
CA GLY A 10 27.10 -51.45 1.87
C GLY A 10 27.92 -51.62 0.58
N ASN A 11 27.28 -52.04 -0.52
CA ASN A 11 27.93 -52.18 -1.83
C ASN A 11 28.10 -50.82 -2.54
N LEU A 12 29.21 -50.68 -3.29
CA LEU A 12 29.50 -49.50 -4.12
C LEU A 12 28.48 -49.39 -5.25
N ILE A 13 27.83 -48.22 -5.39
CA ILE A 13 26.87 -47.98 -6.46
C ILE A 13 27.66 -47.73 -7.75
N GLN A 14 27.70 -48.70 -8.65
CA GLN A 14 28.13 -48.47 -10.03
C GLN A 14 27.02 -47.71 -10.76
N ARG A 15 27.29 -46.47 -11.18
CA ARG A 15 26.39 -45.74 -12.07
C ARG A 15 26.42 -46.44 -13.44
N PRO A 16 25.29 -46.94 -13.96
CA PRO A 16 25.24 -47.36 -15.35
C PRO A 16 25.40 -46.11 -16.21
N GLN A 17 26.48 -46.09 -16.98
CA GLN A 17 26.73 -45.06 -17.99
C GLN A 17 25.95 -45.47 -19.24
N ASN A 18 24.72 -45.00 -19.36
CA ASN A 18 23.95 -45.03 -20.60
C ASN A 18 23.25 -43.68 -20.75
N ASP A 19 24.02 -42.71 -21.25
CA ASP A 19 23.48 -41.58 -22.01
C ASP A 19 22.80 -42.15 -23.25
N LYS A 20 21.49 -42.33 -23.18
CA LYS A 20 20.60 -42.29 -24.32
C LYS A 20 19.41 -41.44 -23.94
N ASP A 21 19.34 -40.29 -24.60
CA ASP A 21 18.22 -39.38 -24.66
C ASP A 21 16.88 -40.14 -24.78
N MET A 22 16.25 -40.41 -23.64
CA MET A 22 14.81 -40.60 -23.60
C MET A 22 14.22 -39.23 -23.30
N ALA A 23 13.99 -38.47 -24.38
CA ALA A 23 12.96 -37.46 -24.36
C ALA A 23 11.64 -38.20 -24.12
N ASP A 24 11.29 -38.34 -22.84
CA ASP A 24 9.97 -38.75 -22.40
C ASP A 24 8.98 -37.78 -23.03
N THR A 25 8.42 -38.20 -24.16
CA THR A 25 7.21 -37.59 -24.70
C THR A 25 6.08 -38.22 -23.91
N GLU A 26 6.01 -37.93 -22.60
CA GLU A 26 4.84 -38.24 -21.80
C GLU A 26 3.67 -37.53 -22.47
N GLN A 27 2.79 -38.30 -23.11
CA GLN A 27 1.51 -37.80 -23.58
C GLN A 27 0.74 -37.36 -22.33
N THR A 28 0.85 -36.07 -21.99
CA THR A 28 0.11 -35.50 -20.87
C THR A 28 -1.36 -35.80 -21.07
N SER A 29 -1.96 -36.48 -20.09
CA SER A 29 -3.38 -36.82 -20.18
C SER A 29 -4.20 -35.52 -20.26
N PRO A 30 -5.39 -35.53 -20.89
CA PRO A 30 -6.25 -34.34 -20.95
C PRO A 30 -6.52 -33.72 -19.58
N VAL A 31 -6.57 -34.57 -18.54
CA VAL A 31 -6.68 -34.16 -17.14
C VAL A 31 -5.40 -33.46 -16.67
N GLN A 32 -4.21 -34.02 -16.94
CA GLN A 32 -2.94 -33.38 -16.61
C GLN A 32 -2.78 -32.01 -17.30
N SER A 33 -3.13 -31.89 -18.58
CA SER A 33 -3.08 -30.60 -19.29
C SER A 33 -4.01 -29.56 -18.67
N LEU A 34 -5.21 -29.98 -18.24
CA LEU A 34 -6.15 -29.11 -17.53
C LEU A 34 -5.60 -28.64 -16.17
N PHE A 35 -5.00 -29.55 -15.38
CA PHE A 35 -4.36 -29.18 -14.11
C PHE A 35 -3.14 -28.27 -14.30
N MET A 36 -2.36 -28.44 -15.38
CA MET A 36 -1.25 -27.53 -15.71
C MET A 36 -1.76 -26.13 -16.05
N TYR A 37 -2.86 -26.03 -16.80
CA TYR A 37 -3.51 -24.75 -17.05
C TYR A 37 -3.97 -24.08 -15.74
N PHE A 38 -4.69 -24.81 -14.88
CA PHE A 38 -5.12 -24.26 -13.58
C PHE A 38 -3.97 -23.86 -12.68
N ARG A 39 -2.86 -24.62 -12.69
CA ARG A 39 -1.65 -24.26 -11.97
C ARG A 39 -1.10 -22.92 -12.45
N ASN A 40 -0.94 -22.75 -13.76
CA ASN A 40 -0.40 -21.52 -14.33
C ASN A 40 -1.28 -20.31 -14.00
N GLU A 41 -2.61 -20.47 -14.06
CA GLU A 41 -3.56 -19.41 -13.69
C GLU A 41 -3.46 -19.04 -12.20
N LEU A 42 -3.32 -20.05 -11.31
CA LEU A 42 -3.14 -19.82 -9.88
C LEU A 42 -1.80 -19.17 -9.56
N ASP A 43 -0.72 -19.61 -10.19
CA ASP A 43 0.62 -19.05 -10.00
C ASP A 43 0.63 -17.56 -10.41
N GLU A 44 0.06 -17.21 -11.58
CA GLU A 44 -0.07 -15.81 -12.01
C GLU A 44 -0.92 -14.98 -11.03
N HIS A 45 -2.02 -15.55 -10.54
CA HIS A 45 -2.86 -14.92 -9.53
C HIS A 45 -2.11 -14.64 -8.22
N HIS A 46 -1.27 -15.58 -7.77
CA HIS A 46 -0.44 -15.42 -6.57
C HIS A 46 0.65 -14.36 -6.77
N ASP A 47 1.33 -14.36 -7.92
CA ASP A 47 2.34 -13.35 -8.25
C ASP A 47 1.73 -11.94 -8.26
N ARG A 48 0.54 -11.80 -8.85
CA ARG A 48 -0.21 -10.53 -8.84
C ARG A 48 -0.56 -10.09 -7.43
N ARG A 49 -1.06 -11.00 -6.60
CA ARG A 49 -1.40 -10.73 -5.20
C ARG A 49 -0.20 -10.23 -4.41
N GLU A 50 0.96 -10.86 -4.57
CA GLU A 50 2.18 -10.45 -3.87
C GLU A 50 2.69 -9.08 -4.34
N ARG A 51 2.60 -8.76 -5.64
CA ARG A 51 2.90 -7.41 -6.14
C ARG A 51 2.01 -6.35 -5.47
N ILE A 52 0.72 -6.61 -5.37
CA ILE A 52 -0.25 -5.69 -4.76
C ILE A 52 0.04 -5.50 -3.26
N ILE A 53 0.30 -6.60 -2.53
CA ILE A 53 0.64 -6.54 -1.10
C ILE A 53 1.90 -5.72 -0.86
N LYS A 54 2.93 -5.92 -1.71
CA LYS A 54 4.16 -5.15 -1.62
C LYS A 54 3.91 -3.66 -1.80
N VAL A 55 3.18 -3.28 -2.85
CA VAL A 55 2.80 -1.88 -3.09
C VAL A 55 1.99 -1.31 -1.94
N SER A 56 0.99 -2.04 -1.42
CA SER A 56 0.20 -1.57 -0.28
C SER A 56 1.10 -1.28 0.93
N ARG A 57 2.08 -2.14 1.24
CA ARG A 57 3.01 -1.92 2.36
C ARG A 57 3.90 -0.70 2.13
N ASP A 58 4.41 -0.52 0.91
CA ASP A 58 5.26 0.61 0.55
C ASP A 58 4.48 1.94 0.64
N VAL A 59 3.22 1.96 0.18
CA VAL A 59 2.32 3.12 0.31
C VAL A 59 2.03 3.43 1.78
N THR A 60 1.74 2.42 2.62
CA THR A 60 1.55 2.62 4.06
C THR A 60 2.80 3.25 4.69
N ALA A 61 4.00 2.73 4.36
CA ALA A 61 5.25 3.25 4.90
C ALA A 61 5.53 4.70 4.47
N LEU A 62 5.21 5.08 3.22
CA LEU A 62 5.34 6.44 2.73
C LEU A 62 4.32 7.38 3.38
N SER A 63 3.07 6.94 3.54
CA SER A 63 1.99 7.72 4.15
C SER A 63 2.30 8.03 5.62
N LYS A 64 2.82 7.06 6.39
CA LYS A 64 3.32 7.29 7.76
C LYS A 64 4.40 8.35 7.82
N LYS A 65 5.35 8.34 6.88
CA LYS A 65 6.42 9.36 6.82
C LYS A 65 5.85 10.75 6.58
N ILE A 66 4.79 10.87 5.79
CA ILE A 66 4.05 12.13 5.60
C ILE A 66 3.37 12.54 6.90
N ILE A 67 2.65 11.64 7.58
CA ILE A 67 2.01 11.94 8.88
C ILE A 67 3.04 12.45 9.90
N PHE A 68 4.18 11.76 10.04
CA PHE A 68 5.26 12.19 10.92
C PHE A 68 5.88 13.54 10.52
N SER A 69 5.93 13.87 9.23
CA SER A 69 6.43 15.16 8.77
C SER A 69 5.46 16.29 9.11
N LEU A 70 4.15 16.04 8.99
CA LEU A 70 3.07 16.97 9.29
C LEU A 70 2.99 17.30 10.80
N HIS A 71 3.29 16.33 11.67
CA HIS A 71 3.40 16.57 13.12
C HIS A 71 4.48 17.57 13.53
N ARG A 72 5.44 17.88 12.64
CA ARG A 72 6.45 18.92 12.90
C ARG A 72 5.90 20.34 12.70
N ILE A 73 4.75 20.46 12.05
CA ILE A 73 4.09 21.75 11.79
C ILE A 73 3.40 22.21 13.08
N ARG A 74 3.41 23.52 13.33
CA ARG A 74 2.88 24.11 14.58
C ARG A 74 1.65 24.97 14.36
N ASN A 75 1.59 25.64 13.21
CA ASN A 75 0.56 26.60 12.90
C ASN A 75 -0.47 25.96 11.98
N LEU A 76 -1.74 26.09 12.34
CA LEU A 76 -2.87 25.70 11.52
C LEU A 76 -3.25 26.85 10.58
N ASN A 77 -3.87 26.51 9.45
CA ASN A 77 -4.35 27.48 8.45
C ASN A 77 -3.24 28.39 7.88
N THR A 78 -2.00 27.90 7.91
CA THR A 78 -0.85 28.53 7.28
C THR A 78 -0.26 27.58 6.25
N PRO A 79 0.28 28.09 5.14
CA PRO A 79 0.93 27.25 4.14
C PRO A 79 2.07 26.47 4.79
N ILE A 80 2.15 25.19 4.47
CA ILE A 80 3.18 24.30 4.98
C ILE A 80 4.57 24.87 4.63
N PRO A 81 5.55 24.84 5.56
CA PRO A 81 6.90 25.26 5.26
C PRO A 81 7.42 24.61 3.98
N LYS A 82 7.99 25.41 3.05
CA LYS A 82 8.36 24.97 1.70
C LYS A 82 9.18 23.67 1.66
N SER A 83 10.06 23.46 2.64
CA SER A 83 10.87 22.24 2.76
C SER A 83 10.01 20.99 2.99
N ILE A 84 9.08 21.04 3.96
CA ILE A 84 8.17 19.93 4.29
C ILE A 84 7.15 19.74 3.17
N ALA A 85 6.63 20.83 2.60
CA ALA A 85 5.70 20.76 1.47
C ALA A 85 6.32 20.05 0.27
N LYS A 86 7.58 20.34 -0.05
CA LYS A 86 8.33 19.65 -1.11
C LYS A 86 8.55 18.18 -0.78
N GLU A 87 9.01 17.87 0.43
CA GLU A 87 9.21 16.48 0.88
C GLU A 87 7.90 15.66 0.76
N ASN A 88 6.78 16.23 1.21
CA ASN A 88 5.49 15.56 1.16
C ASN A 88 4.99 15.39 -0.27
N ALA A 89 5.14 16.42 -1.12
CA ALA A 89 4.80 16.32 -2.54
C ALA A 89 5.61 15.23 -3.25
N ASP A 90 6.91 15.13 -2.97
CA ASP A 90 7.78 14.08 -3.51
C ASP A 90 7.32 12.68 -3.06
N ARG A 91 6.86 12.55 -1.81
CA ARG A 91 6.31 11.28 -1.29
C ARG A 91 4.95 10.95 -1.90
N PHE A 92 4.06 11.93 -2.07
CA PHE A 92 2.79 11.72 -2.77
C PHE A 92 2.99 11.31 -4.23
N SER A 93 3.98 11.89 -4.92
CA SER A 93 4.36 11.48 -6.27
C SER A 93 4.87 10.04 -6.33
N GLN A 94 5.65 9.61 -5.34
CA GLN A 94 6.07 8.21 -5.22
C GLN A 94 4.88 7.28 -4.99
N ILE A 95 3.93 7.66 -4.13
CA ILE A 95 2.71 6.90 -3.88
C ILE A 95 1.87 6.77 -5.17
N ASP A 96 1.69 7.86 -5.91
CA ASP A 96 0.98 7.85 -7.20
C ASP A 96 1.66 6.91 -8.21
N THR A 97 3.00 6.93 -8.27
CA THR A 97 3.78 6.02 -9.11
C THR A 97 3.57 4.55 -8.72
N LEU A 98 3.55 4.26 -7.42
CA LEU A 98 3.29 2.91 -6.89
C LEU A 98 1.87 2.44 -7.24
N PHE A 99 0.85 3.28 -7.06
CA PHE A 99 -0.52 2.93 -7.45
C PHE A 99 -0.67 2.71 -8.96
N LYS A 100 -0.03 3.55 -9.79
CA LYS A 100 -0.01 3.36 -11.24
C LYS A 100 0.64 2.04 -11.66
N SER A 101 1.65 1.58 -10.93
CA SER A 101 2.32 0.29 -11.22
C SER A 101 1.41 -0.93 -11.07
N ILE A 102 0.40 -0.86 -10.20
CA ILE A 102 -0.56 -1.95 -9.96
C ILE A 102 -1.92 -1.71 -10.64
N ALA A 103 -2.13 -0.56 -11.28
CA ALA A 103 -3.41 -0.18 -11.87
C ALA A 103 -3.94 -1.24 -12.86
N ALA A 104 -3.06 -1.80 -13.70
CA ALA A 104 -3.43 -2.87 -14.62
C ALA A 104 -3.83 -4.17 -13.89
N ASP A 105 -3.11 -4.51 -12.82
CA ASP A 105 -3.34 -5.71 -12.01
C ASP A 105 -4.68 -5.66 -11.25
N VAL A 106 -5.12 -4.46 -10.85
CA VAL A 106 -6.40 -4.26 -10.13
C VAL A 106 -7.54 -3.78 -11.03
N SER A 107 -7.37 -3.80 -12.35
CA SER A 107 -8.41 -3.33 -13.28
C SER A 107 -9.59 -4.32 -13.41
N GLY A 108 -10.78 -3.78 -13.71
CA GLY A 108 -11.98 -4.57 -14.01
C GLY A 108 -12.44 -5.48 -12.87
N LEU A 109 -12.62 -6.77 -13.15
CA LEU A 109 -13.05 -7.78 -12.17
C LEU A 109 -12.04 -7.96 -11.01
N ASN A 110 -10.77 -7.67 -11.27
CA ASN A 110 -9.71 -7.82 -10.27
C ASN A 110 -9.76 -6.73 -9.19
N ALA A 111 -10.43 -5.60 -9.44
CA ALA A 111 -10.56 -4.50 -8.49
C ALA A 111 -11.18 -4.97 -7.17
N TRP A 112 -12.30 -5.69 -7.26
CA TRP A 112 -12.97 -6.23 -6.09
C TRP A 112 -12.20 -7.41 -5.47
N ARG A 113 -11.62 -8.27 -6.33
CA ARG A 113 -10.88 -9.46 -5.89
C ARG A 113 -9.69 -9.10 -5.00
N TYR A 114 -8.96 -8.05 -5.35
CA TYR A 114 -7.76 -7.63 -4.62
C TYR A 114 -7.96 -6.42 -3.69
N GLN A 115 -9.20 -5.97 -3.53
CA GLN A 115 -9.54 -4.83 -2.66
C GLN A 115 -8.97 -4.99 -1.25
N HIS A 116 -9.06 -6.20 -0.67
CA HIS A 116 -8.57 -6.45 0.68
C HIS A 116 -7.03 -6.35 0.79
N GLN A 117 -6.29 -6.51 -0.31
CA GLN A 117 -4.84 -6.32 -0.29
C GLN A 117 -4.46 -4.85 -0.43
N THR A 118 -5.27 -4.02 -1.10
CA THR A 118 -5.03 -2.58 -1.28
C THR A 118 -5.60 -1.71 -0.15
N THR A 119 -6.66 -2.17 0.52
CA THR A 119 -7.43 -1.44 1.54
C THR A 119 -6.54 -0.77 2.60
N TRP A 120 -5.54 -1.49 3.13
CA TRP A 120 -4.64 -0.99 4.17
C TRP A 120 -3.77 0.19 3.70
N GLY A 121 -3.25 0.10 2.47
CA GLY A 121 -2.46 1.18 1.87
C GLY A 121 -3.33 2.40 1.54
N VAL A 122 -4.55 2.16 1.06
CA VAL A 122 -5.52 3.22 0.75
C VAL A 122 -5.96 3.95 2.01
N GLN A 123 -6.30 3.25 3.09
CA GLN A 123 -6.71 3.86 4.37
C GLN A 123 -5.62 4.79 4.92
N GLU A 124 -4.37 4.32 4.97
CA GLU A 124 -3.24 5.13 5.45
C GLU A 124 -2.97 6.34 4.52
N TYR A 125 -3.13 6.17 3.20
CA TYR A 125 -3.04 7.29 2.26
C TYR A 125 -4.12 8.35 2.53
N ILE A 126 -5.36 7.92 2.80
CA ILE A 126 -6.48 8.80 3.13
C ILE A 126 -6.18 9.57 4.41
N GLU A 127 -5.66 8.90 5.44
CA GLU A 127 -5.22 9.54 6.68
C GLU A 127 -4.18 10.63 6.41
N ALA A 128 -3.11 10.32 5.67
CA ALA A 128 -2.06 11.29 5.36
C ALA A 128 -2.56 12.49 4.54
N LEU A 129 -3.39 12.23 3.51
CA LEU A 129 -3.94 13.27 2.64
C LEU A 129 -4.93 14.16 3.40
N SER A 130 -5.82 13.56 4.18
CA SER A 130 -6.80 14.28 5.00
C SER A 130 -6.12 15.10 6.09
N PHE A 131 -5.05 14.59 6.70
CA PHE A 131 -4.29 15.34 7.70
C PHE A 131 -3.60 16.57 7.10
N GLN A 132 -2.96 16.41 5.93
CA GLN A 132 -2.35 17.54 5.23
C GLN A 132 -3.40 18.61 4.90
N HIS A 133 -4.53 18.18 4.33
CA HIS A 133 -5.60 19.07 3.91
C HIS A 133 -6.26 19.77 5.10
N TYR A 134 -6.37 19.11 6.26
CA TYR A 134 -6.84 19.74 7.49
C TYR A 134 -5.88 20.83 7.97
N ILE A 135 -4.57 20.57 7.99
CA ILE A 135 -3.56 21.56 8.40
C ILE A 135 -3.63 22.81 7.51
N GLU A 136 -3.78 22.64 6.20
CA GLU A 136 -3.79 23.73 5.22
C GLU A 136 -5.12 24.50 5.19
N LYS A 137 -6.26 23.81 5.22
CA LYS A 137 -7.58 24.39 4.89
C LYS A 137 -8.58 24.36 6.05
N GLN A 138 -8.25 23.69 7.16
CA GLN A 138 -9.14 23.51 8.32
C GLN A 138 -10.52 22.92 7.95
N ARG A 139 -10.56 22.08 6.91
CA ARG A 139 -11.75 21.34 6.51
C ARG A 139 -11.40 19.88 6.26
N LEU A 140 -12.42 19.04 6.29
CA LEU A 140 -12.29 17.65 5.89
C LEU A 140 -12.17 17.56 4.36
N ILE A 141 -11.36 16.63 3.87
CA ILE A 141 -11.34 16.26 2.45
C ILE A 141 -12.54 15.36 2.15
N THR A 142 -13.23 15.59 1.05
CA THR A 142 -14.39 14.79 0.63
C THR A 142 -13.94 13.46 -0.01
N LEU A 143 -14.84 12.47 -0.05
CA LEU A 143 -14.57 11.19 -0.70
C LEU A 143 -14.28 11.36 -2.19
N GLU A 144 -14.96 12.29 -2.85
CA GLU A 144 -14.79 12.61 -4.26
C GLU A 144 -13.40 13.21 -4.54
N GLU A 145 -12.93 14.10 -3.65
CA GLU A 145 -11.57 14.67 -3.74
C GLU A 145 -10.50 13.59 -3.57
N VAL A 146 -10.69 12.63 -2.65
CA VAL A 146 -9.79 11.48 -2.46
C VAL A 146 -9.78 10.58 -3.69
N ARG A 147 -10.95 10.24 -4.23
CA ARG A 147 -11.05 9.42 -5.46
C ARG A 147 -10.39 10.09 -6.65
N SER A 148 -10.45 11.41 -6.72
CA SER A 148 -9.83 12.20 -7.79
C SER A 148 -8.31 12.30 -7.65
N SER A 149 -7.75 12.04 -6.46
CA SER A 149 -6.29 12.10 -6.24
C SER A 149 -5.58 10.78 -6.53
N LEU A 150 -6.32 9.70 -6.79
CA LEU A 150 -5.80 8.38 -7.11
C LEU A 150 -6.16 7.96 -8.54
N PRO A 151 -5.44 7.00 -9.14
CA PRO A 151 -5.85 6.39 -10.40
C PRO A 151 -7.24 5.77 -10.28
N PRO A 152 -8.11 5.89 -11.31
CA PRO A 152 -9.48 5.39 -11.26
C PRO A 152 -9.59 3.88 -11.09
N GLU A 153 -8.52 3.13 -11.41
CA GLU A 153 -8.42 1.69 -11.21
C GLU A 153 -8.30 1.31 -9.72
N ILE A 154 -7.80 2.23 -8.88
CA ILE A 154 -7.71 2.00 -7.43
C ILE A 154 -9.08 2.22 -6.81
N LEU A 155 -9.74 1.13 -6.42
CA LEU A 155 -11.03 1.21 -5.77
C LEU A 155 -10.89 1.79 -4.35
N VAL A 156 -11.45 2.99 -4.17
CA VAL A 156 -11.63 3.61 -2.84
C VAL A 156 -13.08 3.44 -2.41
N THR A 157 -13.31 2.56 -1.44
CA THR A 157 -14.66 2.34 -0.88
C THR A 157 -15.00 3.37 0.18
N GLU A 158 -16.29 3.50 0.48
CA GLU A 158 -16.77 4.35 1.58
C GLU A 158 -16.19 3.87 2.92
N SER A 159 -16.08 2.55 3.10
CA SER A 159 -15.46 1.95 4.28
C SER A 159 -13.99 2.36 4.43
N ASP A 160 -13.20 2.33 3.35
CA ASP A 160 -11.80 2.77 3.40
C ASP A 160 -11.68 4.24 3.81
N TYR A 161 -12.58 5.08 3.30
CA TYR A 161 -12.62 6.49 3.66
C TYR A 161 -12.97 6.70 5.13
N VAL A 162 -14.04 6.07 5.63
CA VAL A 162 -14.44 6.21 7.04
C VAL A 162 -13.36 5.67 7.98
N LEU A 163 -12.72 4.54 7.65
CA LEU A 163 -11.66 3.96 8.46
C LEU A 163 -10.41 4.85 8.49
N GLY A 164 -9.94 5.34 7.33
CA GLY A 164 -8.82 6.29 7.29
C GLY A 164 -9.12 7.61 8.03
N LEU A 165 -10.38 8.06 8.03
CA LEU A 165 -10.79 9.21 8.82
C LEU A 165 -10.82 8.93 10.33
N PHE A 166 -11.16 7.72 10.76
CA PHE A 166 -11.08 7.37 12.17
C PHE A 166 -9.64 7.39 12.67
N ASP A 167 -8.70 6.87 11.89
CA ASP A 167 -7.27 6.94 12.23
C ASP A 167 -6.78 8.41 12.27
N LEU A 168 -7.20 9.24 11.32
CA LEU A 168 -6.95 10.69 11.34
C LEU A 168 -7.33 11.34 12.67
N THR A 169 -8.47 10.97 13.29
CA THR A 169 -8.87 11.57 14.57
C THR A 169 -7.83 11.35 15.67
N GLY A 170 -7.15 10.19 15.67
CA GLY A 170 -6.06 9.89 16.58
C GLY A 170 -4.84 10.80 16.34
N GLU A 171 -4.52 11.07 15.08
CA GLU A 171 -3.43 11.98 14.73
C GLU A 171 -3.76 13.45 15.04
N LEU A 172 -5.01 13.87 14.86
CA LEU A 172 -5.46 15.21 15.28
C LEU A 172 -5.37 15.38 16.81
N MET A 173 -5.72 14.35 17.59
CA MET A 173 -5.56 14.35 19.04
C MET A 173 -4.07 14.49 19.42
N ARG A 174 -3.20 13.68 18.81
CA ARG A 174 -1.75 13.75 19.01
C ARG A 174 -1.22 15.14 18.69
N PHE A 175 -1.62 15.69 17.54
CA PHE A 175 -1.24 17.04 17.11
C PHE A 175 -1.67 18.10 18.12
N ALA A 176 -2.90 18.05 18.62
CA ALA A 176 -3.41 19.01 19.59
C ALA A 176 -2.63 18.99 20.91
N ILE A 177 -2.31 17.80 21.43
CA ILE A 177 -1.52 17.64 22.67
C ILE A 177 -0.12 18.24 22.49
N THR A 178 0.54 17.92 21.37
CA THR A 178 1.87 18.46 21.06
C THR A 178 1.84 19.99 20.91
N ALA A 179 0.82 20.53 20.23
CA ALA A 179 0.65 21.96 20.08
C ALA A 179 0.45 22.68 21.43
N MET A 180 -0.35 22.11 22.35
CA MET A 180 -0.57 22.67 23.68
C MET A 180 0.70 22.66 24.54
N SER A 181 1.44 21.54 24.54
CA SER A 181 2.67 21.39 25.31
C SER A 181 3.75 22.41 24.93
N MET A 182 3.80 22.79 23.65
CA MET A 182 4.81 23.72 23.12
C MET A 182 4.38 25.19 23.11
N GLY A 183 3.30 25.55 23.83
CA GLY A 183 2.84 26.93 23.98
C GLY A 183 1.99 27.45 22.82
N GLY A 184 1.25 26.57 22.13
CA GLY A 184 0.39 26.93 21.01
C GLY A 184 -0.58 28.05 21.34
N THR A 185 -0.52 29.14 20.57
CA THR A 185 -1.54 30.19 20.59
C THR A 185 -2.85 29.58 20.09
N ARG A 186 -3.91 29.67 20.91
CA ARG A 186 -5.25 29.23 20.51
C ARG A 186 -5.58 29.83 19.14
N PRO A 187 -6.14 29.06 18.18
CA PRO A 187 -6.77 29.66 17.02
C PRO A 187 -7.80 30.67 17.57
N ARG A 188 -7.76 31.92 17.09
CA ARG A 188 -8.79 32.92 17.43
C ARG A 188 -10.11 32.33 16.97
N GLY A 189 -10.86 31.73 17.89
CA GLY A 189 -12.26 31.43 17.66
C GLY A 189 -12.94 32.72 17.24
N TYR A 190 -13.91 32.62 16.32
CA TYR A 190 -14.80 33.72 15.98
C TYR A 190 -15.33 34.34 17.28
N VAL A 191 -14.74 35.47 17.67
CA VAL A 191 -15.29 36.32 18.72
C VAL A 191 -16.44 37.02 18.04
N GLY A 192 -17.63 36.42 18.12
CA GLY A 192 -18.86 37.19 17.97
C GLY A 192 -18.81 38.26 19.05
N GLU A 193 -18.66 39.52 18.63
CA GLU A 193 -18.80 40.67 19.49
C GLU A 193 -20.18 40.62 20.17
N CYS A 194 -20.25 40.18 21.42
CA CYS A 194 -21.35 40.55 22.29
C CYS A 194 -21.17 42.04 22.61
N LYS A 195 -21.85 42.88 21.83
CA LYS A 195 -22.11 44.26 22.23
C LYS A 195 -23.07 44.22 23.42
N CYS A 196 -22.54 44.53 24.60
CA CYS A 196 -23.33 45.03 25.73
C CYS A 196 -23.34 46.56 25.66
#